data_AF-A0A388TDV4-F1
#
_entry.id   AF-A0A388TDV4-F1
#
_cell.length_a   1.000
_cell.length_b   1.000
_cell.length_c   1.000
_cell.angle_alpha   90.00
_cell.angle_beta   90.00
_cell.angle_gamma   90.00
#
_symmetry.space_group_name_H-M   'P 1'
#
loop_
_entity.id
_entity.type
_entity.pdbx_description
1 polymer ?
#
loop_
_entity_poly.entity_id
_entity_poly.type
_entity_poly.pdbx_seq_one_letter_code
_entity_poly.pdbx_strand_id
1 'polypeptide(L)'
;PNSAQTTVSFSQPGTYVFQLKVKDSSSDTSTNTDTVLITITVLDYPAPVPQITASATTVHLPVNFLTLYGSDASKQNVTYVWSKEAGPDGYEIVSPTSASTEIKNLQEGQYKFKLTLTNERGQVTAKEITINVVNDPPMAKATTDRPMFELSENAWENVLTLSGLDSTDPDGSIDFYEWTLKSPDTDAARNSISIASPNDATTSVNISQPGTYIFQLKVKDNLGKMDTVLITIETVPPGRPVANAGEDKTIRLPENSVELDGSKSRDPNGTFTCQWKQLEGPGGYRISGSNTEKLKLNNLQEGVYVFELTITDNDGNTHADRVTVTVLPEPHYIDPADLTDLHQPIDKDMIGIIINKKVTDAVIEMSHDDKFLLSYEANTLSALAEDNLRLLPKSILTRINQLLNEGSKAELNKYLNSEEVRGWLKAERAKYSEARFDVYNPSAGRMYDRLLAVDVELNKICAITTMDNLLNSAYVNNHTPTPFIQVDTYKFNQLKETILIGAYLQKLLTMITQAKGDSRNAIQEILIQQSGYQKMNIEKLNDKQTTYLT
;
A
#
# COMPACT_ATOMS: atom_id res chain seq x y z
N PRO A 1 50.25 -48.07 -26.06
CA PRO A 1 50.67 -48.86 -24.89
C PRO A 1 50.52 -50.36 -25.16
N ASN A 2 51.57 -51.16 -24.95
CA ASN A 2 51.56 -52.62 -25.21
C ASN A 2 51.31 -53.44 -23.93
N SER A 3 50.77 -52.80 -22.90
CA SER A 3 50.44 -53.41 -21.60
C SER A 3 48.95 -53.74 -21.55
N ALA A 4 48.60 -54.84 -20.88
CA ALA A 4 47.20 -55.24 -20.65
C ALA A 4 46.42 -54.23 -19.78
N GLN A 5 47.11 -53.37 -19.04
CA GLN A 5 46.54 -52.24 -18.32
C GLN A 5 47.26 -50.94 -18.69
N THR A 6 46.51 -49.86 -18.86
CA THR A 6 47.06 -48.53 -19.12
C THR A 6 46.16 -47.47 -18.48
N THR A 7 46.74 -46.32 -18.15
CA THR A 7 46.04 -45.17 -17.59
C THR A 7 46.04 -44.06 -18.63
N VAL A 8 44.91 -43.36 -18.76
CA VAL A 8 44.80 -42.18 -19.61
C VAL A 8 44.34 -41.00 -18.77
N SER A 9 44.85 -39.81 -19.08
CA SER A 9 44.51 -38.56 -18.40
C SER A 9 43.99 -37.57 -19.43
N PHE A 10 42.96 -36.81 -19.08
CA PHE A 10 42.31 -35.86 -19.99
C PHE A 10 42.51 -34.44 -19.46
N SER A 11 42.96 -33.52 -20.31
CA SER A 11 43.13 -32.09 -19.96
C SER A 11 41.97 -31.21 -20.43
N GLN A 12 41.06 -31.74 -21.25
CA GLN A 12 39.92 -31.02 -21.80
C GLN A 12 38.65 -31.90 -21.82
N PRO A 13 37.45 -31.31 -21.69
CA PRO A 13 36.21 -32.01 -21.92
C PRO A 13 36.07 -32.45 -23.37
N GLY A 14 35.36 -33.54 -23.61
CA GLY A 14 35.16 -34.11 -24.95
C GLY A 14 34.86 -35.61 -24.92
N THR A 15 34.45 -36.13 -26.07
CA THR A 15 34.27 -37.57 -26.28
C THR A 15 35.52 -38.13 -26.94
N TYR A 16 36.21 -39.02 -26.22
CA TYR A 16 37.43 -39.68 -26.66
C TYR A 16 37.12 -41.13 -27.01
N VAL A 17 37.43 -41.53 -28.24
CA VAL A 17 37.27 -42.92 -28.69
C VAL A 17 38.64 -43.57 -28.75
N PHE A 18 38.81 -44.63 -27.97
CA PHE A 18 40.02 -45.45 -27.94
C PHE A 18 39.78 -46.75 -28.67
N GLN A 19 40.76 -47.20 -29.43
CA GLN A 19 40.74 -48.49 -30.10
C GLN A 19 41.70 -49.45 -29.39
N LEU A 20 41.18 -50.56 -28.87
CA LEU A 20 41.99 -51.70 -28.43
C LEU A 20 42.08 -52.69 -29.59
N LYS A 21 43.30 -53.11 -29.95
CA LYS A 21 43.55 -54.15 -30.93
C LYS A 21 44.34 -55.28 -30.27
N VAL A 22 43.79 -56.49 -30.28
CA VAL A 22 44.45 -57.69 -29.71
C VAL A 22 44.86 -58.62 -30.85
N LYS A 23 46.05 -59.23 -30.75
CA LYS A 23 46.60 -60.15 -31.73
C LYS A 23 46.92 -61.47 -31.05
N ASP A 24 46.43 -62.58 -31.59
CA ASP A 24 46.79 -63.92 -31.13
C ASP A 24 48.28 -64.25 -31.46
N SER A 25 48.89 -65.10 -30.64
CA SER A 25 50.30 -65.48 -30.70
C SER A 25 50.59 -66.73 -31.53
N SER A 26 49.59 -67.33 -32.19
CA SER A 26 49.78 -68.55 -32.99
C SER A 26 50.59 -68.30 -34.27
N SER A 27 51.58 -69.17 -34.52
CA SER A 27 52.57 -69.08 -35.59
C SER A 27 52.06 -69.45 -36.98
N ASP A 28 50.77 -69.28 -37.26
CA ASP A 28 50.16 -69.59 -38.55
C ASP A 28 49.62 -68.33 -39.22
N THR A 29 49.74 -68.28 -40.54
CA THR A 29 49.71 -67.06 -41.38
C THR A 29 48.35 -66.32 -41.46
N SER A 30 47.38 -66.69 -40.63
CA SER A 30 46.11 -65.98 -40.45
C SER A 30 46.12 -65.16 -39.16
N THR A 31 46.50 -63.88 -39.24
CA THR A 31 46.44 -62.97 -38.09
C THR A 31 45.00 -62.55 -37.82
N ASN A 32 44.31 -63.25 -36.91
CA ASN A 32 43.04 -62.79 -36.39
C ASN A 32 43.29 -61.61 -35.44
N THR A 33 42.71 -60.46 -35.76
CA THR A 33 42.75 -59.28 -34.91
C THR A 33 41.33 -58.93 -34.51
N ASP A 34 41.08 -58.83 -33.21
CA ASP A 34 39.82 -58.32 -32.68
C ASP A 34 40.01 -56.85 -32.26
N THR A 35 38.97 -56.05 -32.47
CA THR A 35 38.99 -54.62 -32.17
C THR A 35 37.77 -54.22 -31.34
N VAL A 36 38.03 -53.58 -30.21
CA VAL A 36 36.98 -52.98 -29.36
C VAL A 36 37.18 -51.47 -29.34
N LEU A 37 36.08 -50.73 -29.53
CA LEU A 37 36.04 -49.29 -29.33
C LEU A 37 35.57 -48.97 -27.91
N ILE A 38 36.34 -48.15 -27.21
CA ILE A 38 36.02 -47.66 -25.86
C ILE A 38 35.75 -46.17 -25.99
N THR A 39 34.53 -45.74 -25.68
CA THR A 39 34.15 -44.32 -25.70
C THR A 39 34.16 -43.79 -24.28
N ILE A 40 34.96 -42.76 -24.02
CA ILE A 40 35.05 -42.05 -22.74
C ILE A 40 34.59 -40.61 -22.97
N THR A 41 33.53 -40.18 -22.29
CA THR A 41 33.05 -38.80 -22.34
C THR A 41 33.50 -38.06 -21.08
N VAL A 42 34.31 -37.03 -21.26
CA VAL A 42 34.73 -36.11 -20.20
C VAL A 42 33.84 -34.88 -20.30
N LEU A 43 33.02 -34.63 -19.28
CA LEU A 43 32.10 -33.50 -19.26
C LEU A 43 32.79 -32.22 -18.78
N ASP A 44 32.39 -31.09 -19.33
CA ASP A 44 32.73 -29.77 -18.79
C ASP A 44 31.90 -29.54 -17.52
N TYR A 45 32.53 -29.07 -16.45
CA TYR A 45 31.87 -28.84 -15.16
C TYR A 45 31.98 -27.35 -14.82
N PRO A 46 30.92 -26.56 -15.05
CA PRO A 46 30.98 -25.11 -14.89
C PRO A 46 31.24 -24.72 -13.42
N ALA A 47 31.71 -23.50 -13.19
CA ALA A 47 31.76 -22.95 -11.83
C ALA A 47 30.33 -22.70 -11.30
N PRO A 48 30.08 -22.74 -9.98
CA PRO A 48 28.77 -22.47 -9.44
C PRO A 48 28.36 -21.01 -9.71
N VAL A 49 27.08 -20.76 -9.95
CA VAL A 49 26.54 -19.45 -10.33
C VAL A 49 25.60 -18.95 -9.23
N PRO A 50 26.08 -18.14 -8.27
CA PRO A 50 25.30 -17.71 -7.12
C PRO A 50 24.16 -16.80 -7.54
N GLN A 51 22.99 -17.09 -7.01
CA GLN A 51 21.83 -16.22 -7.04
C GLN A 51 21.43 -15.88 -5.61
N ILE A 52 21.12 -14.60 -5.39
CA ILE A 52 20.66 -14.08 -4.11
C ILE A 52 19.33 -13.40 -4.33
N THR A 53 18.37 -13.68 -3.46
CA THR A 53 17.15 -12.89 -3.27
C THR A 53 16.96 -12.61 -1.79
N ALA A 54 16.06 -11.69 -1.45
CA ALA A 54 15.70 -11.36 -0.08
C ALA A 54 14.18 -11.27 0.03
N SER A 55 13.64 -11.45 1.24
CA SER A 55 12.22 -11.20 1.52
C SER A 55 11.83 -9.73 1.33
N ALA A 56 12.79 -8.80 1.45
CA ALA A 56 12.67 -7.39 1.13
C ALA A 56 14.05 -6.78 0.85
N THR A 57 14.14 -5.79 -0.04
CA THR A 57 15.36 -4.98 -0.26
C THR A 57 15.36 -3.68 0.55
N THR A 58 14.19 -3.24 1.00
CA THR A 58 14.02 -2.16 1.97
C THR A 58 13.21 -2.67 3.15
N VAL A 59 13.72 -2.48 4.36
CA VAL A 59 13.05 -2.81 5.61
C VAL A 59 12.70 -1.50 6.30
N HIS A 60 11.42 -1.30 6.58
CA HIS A 60 10.95 -0.19 7.41
C HIS A 60 10.93 -0.66 8.85
N LEU A 61 11.44 0.16 9.77
CA LEU A 61 11.35 -0.13 11.20
C LEU A 61 9.87 -0.17 11.63
N PRO A 62 9.50 -0.77 12.77
CA PRO A 62 10.34 -1.40 13.77
C PRO A 62 10.67 -2.85 13.38
N VAL A 63 10.25 -3.30 12.19
CA VAL A 63 10.67 -4.59 11.65
C VAL A 63 12.18 -4.53 11.45
N ASN A 64 12.90 -5.37 12.17
CA ASN A 64 14.36 -5.33 12.23
C ASN A 64 15.00 -6.64 11.76
N PHE A 65 14.27 -7.39 10.92
CA PHE A 65 14.72 -8.67 10.40
C PHE A 65 14.25 -8.88 8.94
N LEU A 66 14.96 -9.74 8.23
CA LEU A 66 14.59 -10.22 6.89
C LEU A 66 15.18 -11.61 6.65
N THR A 67 14.74 -12.28 5.59
CA THR A 67 15.36 -13.54 5.15
C THR A 67 16.11 -13.35 3.83
N LEU A 68 17.36 -13.82 3.77
CA LEU A 68 18.14 -13.94 2.55
C LEU A 68 18.06 -15.38 2.02
N TYR A 69 17.88 -15.50 0.70
CA TYR A 69 17.83 -16.77 -0.01
C TYR A 69 18.95 -16.85 -1.03
N GLY A 70 19.63 -17.98 -1.03
CA GLY A 70 20.76 -18.30 -1.89
C GLY A 70 20.44 -19.54 -2.72
N SER A 71 20.85 -19.53 -3.97
CA SER A 71 20.79 -20.70 -4.84
C SER A 71 21.92 -20.71 -5.86
N ASP A 72 22.14 -21.85 -6.50
CA ASP A 72 23.06 -22.01 -7.62
C ASP A 72 22.27 -22.22 -8.92
N ALA A 73 22.37 -21.28 -9.86
CA ALA A 73 21.70 -21.38 -11.16
C ALA A 73 22.23 -22.54 -12.02
N SER A 74 23.44 -23.03 -11.74
CA SER A 74 24.02 -24.19 -12.43
C SER A 74 23.56 -25.54 -11.86
N LYS A 75 22.76 -25.52 -10.77
CA LYS A 75 22.16 -26.71 -10.12
C LYS A 75 23.19 -27.75 -9.67
N GLN A 76 24.37 -27.30 -9.26
CA GLN A 76 25.41 -28.18 -8.71
C GLN A 76 25.19 -28.38 -7.21
N ASN A 77 25.80 -29.44 -6.67
CA ASN A 77 25.99 -29.56 -5.23
C ASN A 77 27.01 -28.51 -4.78
N VAL A 78 26.56 -27.59 -3.93
CA VAL A 78 27.35 -26.48 -3.41
C VAL A 78 27.17 -26.32 -1.90
N THR A 79 28.18 -25.77 -1.23
CA THR A 79 28.06 -25.24 0.13
C THR A 79 27.78 -23.73 0.09
N TYR A 80 27.07 -23.23 1.09
CA TYR A 80 26.68 -21.82 1.21
C TYR A 80 27.47 -21.17 2.34
N VAL A 81 27.89 -19.91 2.16
CA VAL A 81 28.45 -19.06 3.22
C VAL A 81 27.96 -17.63 3.03
N TRP A 82 27.30 -17.09 4.06
CA TRP A 82 26.85 -15.70 4.13
C TRP A 82 27.77 -14.86 5.02
N SER A 83 28.13 -13.67 4.54
CA SER A 83 28.90 -12.66 5.29
C SER A 83 28.33 -11.26 5.08
N LYS A 84 28.63 -10.33 6.00
CA LYS A 84 28.45 -8.88 5.78
C LYS A 84 29.73 -8.30 5.22
N GLU A 85 29.62 -7.52 4.15
CA GLU A 85 30.72 -6.75 3.57
C GLU A 85 30.71 -5.29 4.05
N ALA A 86 29.52 -4.71 4.25
CA ALA A 86 29.37 -3.34 4.73
C ALA A 86 28.04 -3.13 5.48
N GLY A 87 27.96 -2.04 6.25
CA GLY A 87 26.76 -1.59 6.95
C GLY A 87 26.91 -1.60 8.47
N PRO A 88 25.88 -1.13 9.19
CA PRO A 88 25.90 -1.01 10.64
C PRO A 88 26.23 -2.33 11.36
N ASP A 89 26.75 -2.23 12.58
CA ASP A 89 27.00 -3.38 13.45
C ASP A 89 25.74 -3.71 14.27
N GLY A 90 25.80 -4.77 15.10
CA GLY A 90 24.67 -5.18 15.96
C GLY A 90 23.66 -6.15 15.33
N TYR A 91 23.81 -6.46 14.03
CA TYR A 91 23.01 -7.46 13.32
C TYR A 91 23.48 -8.90 13.63
N GLU A 92 22.63 -9.89 13.33
CA GLU A 92 22.93 -11.32 13.46
C GLU A 92 22.57 -12.07 12.17
N ILE A 93 23.46 -12.94 11.68
CA ILE A 93 23.15 -13.93 10.63
C ILE A 93 22.86 -15.27 11.31
N VAL A 94 21.61 -15.71 11.32
CA VAL A 94 21.17 -16.86 12.14
C VAL A 94 21.72 -18.19 11.62
N SER A 95 21.79 -18.39 10.31
CA SER A 95 22.20 -19.65 9.68
C SER A 95 23.15 -19.40 8.52
N PRO A 96 24.38 -18.92 8.79
CA PRO A 96 25.29 -18.39 7.77
C PRO A 96 25.76 -19.43 6.75
N THR A 97 25.57 -20.72 7.00
CA THR A 97 25.95 -21.80 6.08
C THR A 97 24.78 -22.47 5.36
N SER A 98 23.57 -21.96 5.54
CA SER A 98 22.36 -22.50 4.92
C SER A 98 22.00 -21.76 3.64
N ALA A 99 21.30 -22.45 2.73
CA ALA A 99 20.76 -21.82 1.52
C ALA A 99 19.78 -20.67 1.82
N SER A 100 19.13 -20.70 2.99
CA SER A 100 18.30 -19.61 3.50
C SER A 100 18.79 -19.22 4.88
N THR A 101 18.89 -17.92 5.17
CA THR A 101 19.23 -17.41 6.50
C THR A 101 18.40 -16.18 6.84
N GLU A 102 17.96 -16.11 8.09
CA GLU A 102 17.39 -14.89 8.65
C GLU A 102 18.53 -13.94 9.08
N ILE A 103 18.31 -12.65 8.91
CA ILE A 103 19.14 -11.56 9.43
C ILE A 103 18.31 -10.84 10.48
N LYS A 104 18.81 -10.70 11.72
CA LYS A 104 18.10 -10.04 12.83
C LYS A 104 18.83 -8.78 13.29
N ASN A 105 18.14 -8.00 14.12
CA ASN A 105 18.66 -6.82 14.82
C ASN A 105 19.22 -5.78 13.85
N LEU A 106 18.57 -5.62 12.70
CA LEU A 106 18.88 -4.56 11.76
C LEU A 106 18.56 -3.19 12.38
N GLN A 107 19.42 -2.22 12.12
CA GLN A 107 19.27 -0.82 12.52
C GLN A 107 19.19 0.05 11.26
N GLU A 108 18.72 1.30 11.39
CA GLU A 108 18.68 2.23 10.25
C GLU A 108 20.06 2.32 9.58
N GLY A 109 20.09 2.12 8.26
CA GLY A 109 21.31 2.14 7.48
C GLY A 109 21.28 1.16 6.30
N GLN A 110 22.33 1.21 5.50
CA GLN A 110 22.50 0.34 4.35
C GLN A 110 23.45 -0.81 4.69
N TYR A 111 23.00 -2.04 4.48
CA TYR A 111 23.77 -3.27 4.64
C TYR A 111 24.12 -3.85 3.29
N LYS A 112 25.29 -4.45 3.20
CA LYS A 112 25.72 -5.26 2.06
C LYS A 112 26.11 -6.64 2.55
N PHE A 113 25.37 -7.65 2.10
CA PHE A 113 25.63 -9.05 2.39
C PHE A 113 26.20 -9.75 1.16
N LYS A 114 26.98 -10.81 1.40
CA LYS A 114 27.62 -11.61 0.36
C LYS A 114 27.30 -13.08 0.56
N LEU A 115 26.90 -13.74 -0.51
CA LEU A 115 26.80 -15.20 -0.60
C LEU A 115 28.02 -15.73 -1.34
N THR A 116 28.71 -16.69 -0.74
CA THR A 116 29.79 -17.46 -1.36
C THR A 116 29.33 -18.90 -1.55
N LEU A 117 29.52 -19.44 -2.75
CA LEU A 117 29.27 -20.84 -3.10
C LEU A 117 30.57 -21.57 -3.38
N THR A 118 30.67 -22.81 -2.91
CA THR A 118 31.80 -23.70 -3.25
C THR A 118 31.25 -25.05 -3.72
N ASN A 119 31.65 -25.51 -4.91
CA ASN A 119 31.25 -26.83 -5.41
C ASN A 119 32.20 -27.95 -4.95
N GLU A 120 31.86 -29.22 -5.26
CA GLU A 120 32.66 -30.40 -4.89
C GLU A 120 34.08 -30.42 -5.49
N ARG A 121 34.35 -29.62 -6.52
CA ARG A 121 35.69 -29.46 -7.12
C ARG A 121 36.50 -28.32 -6.49
N GLY A 122 35.95 -27.62 -5.51
CA GLY A 122 36.58 -26.50 -4.83
C GLY A 122 36.55 -25.18 -5.63
N GLN A 123 35.73 -25.08 -6.69
CA GLN A 123 35.52 -23.81 -7.38
C GLN A 123 34.65 -22.91 -6.51
N VAL A 124 35.12 -21.67 -6.28
CA VAL A 124 34.47 -20.70 -5.41
C VAL A 124 33.95 -19.52 -6.23
N THR A 125 32.70 -19.14 -6.03
CA THR A 125 32.11 -17.92 -6.60
C THR A 125 31.31 -17.18 -5.54
N ALA A 126 31.11 -15.88 -5.73
CA ALA A 126 30.37 -15.05 -4.78
C ALA A 126 29.47 -14.01 -5.47
N LYS A 127 28.43 -13.58 -4.76
CA LYS A 127 27.52 -12.50 -5.16
C LYS A 127 27.18 -11.65 -3.95
N GLU A 128 26.83 -10.39 -4.16
CA GLU A 128 26.43 -9.44 -3.12
C GLU A 128 24.96 -9.03 -3.27
N ILE A 129 24.32 -8.66 -2.17
CA ILE A 129 23.01 -8.00 -2.11
C ILE A 129 23.08 -6.81 -1.15
N THR A 130 22.39 -5.73 -1.49
CA THR A 130 22.27 -4.53 -0.65
C THR A 130 20.86 -4.46 -0.08
N ILE A 131 20.77 -4.17 1.22
CA ILE A 131 19.53 -4.02 1.97
C ILE A 131 19.53 -2.63 2.60
N ASN A 132 18.49 -1.86 2.39
CA ASN A 132 18.29 -0.58 3.07
C ASN A 132 17.35 -0.79 4.26
N VAL A 133 17.71 -0.28 5.42
CA VAL A 133 16.82 -0.22 6.57
C VAL A 133 16.54 1.24 6.87
N VAL A 134 15.28 1.63 6.89
CA VAL A 134 14.83 3.02 6.99
C VAL A 134 13.87 3.17 8.17
N ASN A 135 13.86 4.38 8.73
CA ASN A 135 12.85 4.84 9.66
C ASN A 135 12.04 5.96 8.99
N ASP A 136 10.74 5.75 8.83
CA ASP A 136 9.84 6.76 8.26
C ASP A 136 9.54 7.84 9.31
N PRO A 137 9.35 9.11 8.91
CA PRO A 137 8.99 10.16 9.85
C PRO A 137 7.54 9.98 10.34
N PRO A 138 7.22 10.45 11.57
CA PRO A 138 5.84 10.52 12.04
C PRO A 138 5.04 11.53 11.19
N MET A 139 3.71 11.45 11.26
CA MET A 139 2.77 12.38 10.65
C MET A 139 2.05 13.16 11.76
N ALA A 140 2.37 14.45 11.88
CA ALA A 140 1.81 15.34 12.88
C ALA A 140 0.36 15.75 12.53
N LYS A 141 -0.56 15.63 13.49
CA LYS A 141 -1.92 16.18 13.38
C LYS A 141 -2.29 16.90 14.65
N ALA A 142 -2.83 18.11 14.49
CA ALA A 142 -3.24 18.97 15.59
C ALA A 142 -4.73 19.32 15.45
N THR A 143 -5.44 19.27 16.56
CA THR A 143 -6.83 19.70 16.67
C THR A 143 -7.01 20.59 17.90
N THR A 144 -8.14 21.28 17.94
CA THR A 144 -8.54 22.09 19.09
C THR A 144 -10.05 21.96 19.32
N ASP A 145 -10.48 22.11 20.57
CA ASP A 145 -11.89 22.20 20.93
C ASP A 145 -12.51 23.54 20.55
N ARG A 146 -11.70 24.59 20.39
CA ARG A 146 -12.14 25.98 20.19
C ARG A 146 -11.23 26.68 19.15
N PRO A 147 -11.38 26.38 17.85
CA PRO A 147 -10.60 27.04 16.80
C PRO A 147 -10.91 28.54 16.72
N MET A 148 -12.09 28.93 17.20
CA MET A 148 -12.49 30.30 17.37
C MET A 148 -13.35 30.45 18.63
N PHE A 149 -13.09 31.46 19.44
CA PHE A 149 -13.92 31.77 20.61
C PHE A 149 -13.81 33.23 21.07
N GLU A 150 -14.83 33.67 21.79
CA GLU A 150 -14.84 34.98 22.43
C GLU A 150 -14.14 34.91 23.80
N LEU A 151 -13.38 35.95 24.13
CA LEU A 151 -12.81 36.10 25.45
C LEU A 151 -13.89 36.46 26.48
N SER A 152 -13.85 35.75 27.60
CA SER A 152 -14.58 36.08 28.81
C SER A 152 -13.80 37.07 29.67
N GLU A 153 -14.52 37.94 30.40
CA GLU A 153 -13.94 38.72 31.51
C GLU A 153 -13.38 37.80 32.62
N ASN A 154 -13.87 36.56 32.69
CA ASN A 154 -13.41 35.55 33.63
C ASN A 154 -12.24 34.75 33.03
N ALA A 155 -11.01 35.04 33.47
CA ALA A 155 -9.79 34.52 32.85
C ALA A 155 -9.67 32.97 32.80
N TRP A 156 -10.37 32.24 33.67
CA TRP A 156 -10.38 30.77 33.64
C TRP A 156 -11.21 30.18 32.49
N GLU A 157 -12.09 30.96 31.87
CA GLU A 157 -12.92 30.53 30.74
C GLU A 157 -12.23 30.69 29.38
N ASN A 158 -11.08 31.39 29.37
CA ASN A 158 -10.25 31.64 28.19
C ASN A 158 -9.20 30.54 27.95
N VAL A 159 -9.49 29.35 28.46
CA VAL A 159 -8.66 28.16 28.30
C VAL A 159 -9.26 27.30 27.17
N LEU A 160 -8.39 26.87 26.26
CA LEU A 160 -8.69 25.93 25.19
C LEU A 160 -7.77 24.71 25.29
N THR A 161 -8.17 23.63 24.64
CA THR A 161 -7.38 22.40 24.54
C THR A 161 -6.81 22.27 23.13
N LEU A 162 -5.51 22.03 23.04
CA LEU A 162 -4.84 21.57 21.83
C LEU A 162 -4.57 20.07 21.96
N SER A 163 -4.85 19.30 20.92
CA SER A 163 -4.71 17.85 20.91
C SER A 163 -3.90 17.38 19.71
N GLY A 164 -2.88 16.58 19.99
CA GLY A 164 -2.00 15.93 19.03
C GLY A 164 -2.29 14.45 18.88
N LEU A 165 -3.36 13.94 19.51
CA LEU A 165 -3.68 12.51 19.61
C LEU A 165 -3.91 11.82 18.26
N ASP A 166 -4.25 12.57 17.22
CA ASP A 166 -4.44 12.05 15.87
C ASP A 166 -3.12 11.92 15.09
N SER A 167 -2.00 12.33 15.70
CA SER A 167 -0.66 12.12 15.11
C SER A 167 -0.35 10.63 15.09
N THR A 168 0.26 10.17 14.01
CA THR A 168 0.53 8.74 13.78
C THR A 168 1.95 8.54 13.31
N ASP A 169 2.51 7.38 13.60
CA ASP A 169 3.78 6.93 13.05
C ASP A 169 3.52 5.65 12.22
N PRO A 170 3.86 5.62 10.91
CA PRO A 170 3.66 4.44 10.07
C PRO A 170 4.44 3.20 10.52
N ASP A 171 5.58 3.41 11.17
CA ASP A 171 6.66 2.42 11.30
C ASP A 171 7.26 2.47 12.74
N GLY A 172 6.54 3.10 13.67
CA GLY A 172 7.00 3.25 15.04
C GLY A 172 5.93 3.76 16.00
N SER A 173 6.40 4.45 17.03
CA SER A 173 5.58 5.14 18.01
C SER A 173 6.08 6.56 18.23
N ILE A 174 5.16 7.48 18.53
CA ILE A 174 5.51 8.86 18.89
C ILE A 174 5.99 8.89 20.34
N ASP A 175 7.25 9.27 20.55
CA ASP A 175 7.89 9.33 21.86
C ASP A 175 7.90 10.74 22.47
N PHE A 176 7.62 11.77 21.66
CA PHE A 176 7.71 13.15 22.10
C PHE A 176 6.77 14.08 21.32
N TYR A 177 6.14 14.99 22.07
CA TYR A 177 5.34 16.10 21.56
C TYR A 177 5.96 17.41 22.03
N GLU A 178 5.80 18.48 21.26
CA GLU A 178 6.18 19.84 21.66
C GLU A 178 5.24 20.85 21.01
N TRP A 179 4.51 21.59 21.84
CA TRP A 179 3.63 22.69 21.45
C TRP A 179 4.34 24.03 21.63
N THR A 180 4.37 24.84 20.58
CA THR A 180 4.96 26.19 20.61
C THR A 180 4.04 27.22 19.97
N LEU A 181 4.08 28.46 20.46
CA LEU A 181 3.47 29.60 19.79
C LEU A 181 4.39 30.08 18.66
N LYS A 182 3.85 30.22 17.44
CA LYS A 182 4.54 30.77 16.27
C LYS A 182 4.12 32.19 15.92
N SER A 183 2.87 32.55 16.16
CA SER A 183 2.37 33.89 15.91
C SER A 183 1.30 34.27 16.94
N PRO A 184 1.25 35.51 17.44
CA PRO A 184 2.21 36.58 17.17
C PRO A 184 3.56 36.32 17.87
N ASP A 185 4.67 36.42 17.13
CA ASP A 185 6.03 36.28 17.69
C ASP A 185 6.51 37.62 18.27
N THR A 186 5.87 38.04 19.36
CA THR A 186 6.32 39.18 20.16
C THR A 186 6.61 38.72 21.58
N ASP A 187 7.60 39.34 22.24
CA ASP A 187 7.90 39.03 23.65
C ASP A 187 6.67 39.26 24.55
N ALA A 188 5.84 40.26 24.24
CA ALA A 188 4.58 40.50 24.96
C ALA A 188 3.61 39.32 24.79
N ALA A 189 3.41 38.82 23.57
CA ALA A 189 2.53 37.69 23.30
C ALA A 189 3.03 36.39 23.94
N ARG A 190 4.33 36.08 23.79
CA ARG A 190 4.97 34.90 24.40
C ARG A 190 4.91 34.90 25.93
N ASN A 191 4.88 36.08 26.57
CA ASN A 191 4.72 36.20 28.02
C ASN A 191 3.25 36.23 28.47
N SER A 192 2.30 36.49 27.56
CA SER A 192 0.86 36.58 27.86
C SER A 192 0.09 35.28 27.61
N ILE A 193 0.68 34.33 26.88
CA ILE A 193 0.11 33.01 26.61
C ILE A 193 0.85 31.96 27.43
N SER A 194 0.10 31.18 28.20
CA SER A 194 0.64 30.04 28.94
C SER A 194 0.18 28.74 28.29
N ILE A 195 1.15 27.87 27.95
CA ILE A 195 0.92 26.48 27.53
C ILE A 195 1.26 25.60 28.74
N ALA A 196 0.27 24.93 29.31
CA ALA A 196 0.41 24.26 30.60
C ALA A 196 1.41 23.08 30.56
N SER A 197 1.19 22.16 29.62
CA SER A 197 2.04 20.98 29.41
C SER A 197 2.49 20.94 27.95
N PRO A 198 3.50 21.73 27.55
CA PRO A 198 3.86 21.84 26.14
C PRO A 198 4.39 20.53 25.55
N ASN A 199 4.80 19.55 26.38
CA ASN A 199 5.35 18.28 25.91
C ASN A 199 4.37 17.10 25.96
N ASP A 200 3.12 17.34 26.36
CA ASP A 200 2.09 16.31 26.40
C ASP A 200 1.33 16.26 25.06
N ALA A 201 0.81 15.08 24.69
CA ALA A 201 0.01 14.91 23.49
C ALA A 201 -1.24 15.81 23.49
N THR A 202 -1.78 16.12 24.67
CA THR A 202 -2.84 17.10 24.87
C THR A 202 -2.36 18.19 25.82
N THR A 203 -2.66 19.45 25.52
CA THR A 203 -2.25 20.57 26.36
C THR A 203 -3.33 21.63 26.42
N SER A 204 -3.33 22.42 27.51
CA SER A 204 -4.22 23.55 27.66
C SER A 204 -3.47 24.86 27.44
N VAL A 205 -4.12 25.78 26.73
CA VAL A 205 -3.59 27.10 26.43
C VAL A 205 -4.55 28.16 26.95
N ASN A 206 -4.02 29.16 27.67
CA ASN A 206 -4.79 30.34 28.08
C ASN A 206 -4.43 31.55 27.20
N ILE A 207 -5.46 32.17 26.59
CA ILE A 207 -5.31 33.35 25.74
C ILE A 207 -6.05 34.52 26.39
N SER A 208 -5.38 35.65 26.61
CA SER A 208 -5.94 36.80 27.36
C SER A 208 -6.25 38.02 26.49
N GLN A 209 -5.87 38.00 25.21
CA GLN A 209 -6.06 39.12 24.29
C GLN A 209 -6.73 38.66 22.99
N PRO A 210 -7.55 39.51 22.37
CA PRO A 210 -8.16 39.21 21.08
C PRO A 210 -7.08 39.20 19.99
N GLY A 211 -7.20 38.29 19.03
CA GLY A 211 -6.30 38.20 17.89
C GLY A 211 -6.22 36.81 17.27
N THR A 212 -5.36 36.68 16.27
CA THR A 212 -5.07 35.42 15.60
C THR A 212 -3.77 34.83 16.16
N TYR A 213 -3.84 33.59 16.62
CA TYR A 213 -2.74 32.86 17.22
C TYR A 213 -2.43 31.61 16.39
N ILE A 214 -1.16 31.40 16.05
CA ILE A 214 -0.71 30.22 15.33
C ILE A 214 0.15 29.40 16.28
N PHE A 215 -0.28 28.18 16.59
CA PHE A 215 0.51 27.20 17.35
C PHE A 215 1.13 26.19 16.40
N GLN A 216 2.31 25.69 16.75
CA GLN A 216 2.97 24.56 16.09
C GLN A 216 2.98 23.39 17.05
N LEU A 217 2.51 22.23 16.57
CA LEU A 217 2.84 20.93 17.16
C LEU A 217 4.05 20.37 16.41
N LYS A 218 5.06 19.94 17.16
CA LYS A 218 6.15 19.09 16.69
C LYS A 218 6.01 17.72 17.34
N VAL A 219 6.09 16.67 16.55
CA VAL A 219 6.12 15.28 17.02
C VAL A 219 7.45 14.65 16.65
N LYS A 220 7.93 13.73 17.49
CA LYS A 220 9.13 12.94 17.23
C LYS A 220 8.88 11.48 17.57
N ASP A 221 9.30 10.60 16.69
CA ASP A 221 9.18 9.16 16.90
C ASP A 221 10.23 8.59 17.88
N ASN A 222 10.12 7.30 18.14
CA ASN A 222 11.02 6.52 19.00
C ASN A 222 12.42 6.30 18.43
N LEU A 223 12.70 6.78 17.20
CA LEU A 223 13.97 6.65 16.50
C LEU A 223 14.57 8.01 16.12
N GLY A 224 13.93 9.11 16.52
CA GLY A 224 14.39 10.48 16.42
C GLY A 224 13.93 11.27 15.20
N LYS A 225 13.13 10.75 14.26
CA LYS A 225 12.59 11.57 13.15
C LYS A 225 11.44 12.43 13.65
N MET A 226 11.21 13.53 12.96
CA MET A 226 10.28 14.57 13.39
C MET A 226 9.38 15.03 12.26
N ASP A 227 8.20 15.51 12.64
CA ASP A 227 7.28 16.24 11.77
C ASP A 227 6.62 17.39 12.54
N THR A 228 6.08 18.38 11.81
CA THR A 228 5.42 19.55 12.40
C THR A 228 4.15 19.95 11.67
N VAL A 229 3.15 20.39 12.42
CA VAL A 229 1.88 20.94 11.89
C VAL A 229 1.54 22.26 12.58
N LEU A 230 0.86 23.16 11.87
CA LEU A 230 0.37 24.44 12.38
C LEU A 230 -1.14 24.37 12.64
N ILE A 231 -1.60 25.05 13.68
CA ILE A 231 -3.02 25.25 13.98
C ILE A 231 -3.28 26.72 14.32
N THR A 232 -4.32 27.30 13.71
CA THR A 232 -4.72 28.69 13.89
C THR A 232 -5.91 28.78 14.84
N ILE A 233 -5.83 29.71 15.79
CA ILE A 233 -6.87 30.03 16.77
C ILE A 233 -7.22 31.51 16.66
N GLU A 234 -8.50 31.84 16.60
CA GLU A 234 -8.97 33.22 16.56
C GLU A 234 -9.75 33.58 17.82
N THR A 235 -9.40 34.69 18.45
CA THR A 235 -10.08 35.21 19.63
C THR A 235 -10.62 36.62 19.42
N VAL A 236 -11.82 36.87 19.92
CA VAL A 236 -12.49 38.19 19.81
C VAL A 236 -12.79 38.81 21.18
N PRO A 237 -12.90 40.14 21.28
CA PRO A 237 -13.25 40.83 22.52
C PRO A 237 -14.60 40.37 23.12
N PRO A 238 -14.78 40.48 24.44
CA PRO A 238 -16.06 40.19 25.09
C PRO A 238 -17.20 41.04 24.55
N GLY A 239 -18.40 40.48 24.53
CA GLY A 239 -19.64 41.08 24.05
C GLY A 239 -19.70 41.31 22.55
N ARG A 240 -18.80 40.72 21.76
CA ARG A 240 -18.81 40.82 20.30
C ARG A 240 -19.37 39.56 19.67
N PRO A 241 -20.05 39.68 18.51
CA PRO A 241 -20.54 38.52 17.82
C PRO A 241 -19.38 37.71 17.25
N VAL A 242 -19.52 36.38 17.18
CA VAL A 242 -18.54 35.45 16.62
C VAL A 242 -19.16 34.72 15.43
N ALA A 243 -18.75 35.10 14.23
CA ALA A 243 -19.10 34.38 13.01
C ALA A 243 -18.44 32.99 13.01
N ASN A 244 -19.16 31.97 12.59
CA ASN A 244 -18.62 30.66 12.27
C ASN A 244 -19.21 30.26 10.93
N ALA A 245 -18.41 30.20 9.86
CA ALA A 245 -18.84 29.88 8.50
C ALA A 245 -18.93 28.36 8.25
N GLY A 246 -18.56 27.54 9.23
CA GLY A 246 -18.49 26.09 9.13
C GLY A 246 -17.16 25.59 8.55
N GLU A 247 -17.05 24.27 8.40
CA GLU A 247 -15.86 23.64 7.82
C GLU A 247 -15.81 23.80 6.30
N ASP A 248 -14.59 23.87 5.77
CA ASP A 248 -14.32 23.81 4.33
C ASP A 248 -15.01 22.61 3.66
N LYS A 249 -15.53 22.83 2.45
CA LYS A 249 -16.28 21.83 1.69
C LYS A 249 -15.56 21.48 0.40
N THR A 250 -15.64 20.21 0.04
CA THR A 250 -15.29 19.78 -1.31
C THR A 250 -16.43 18.99 -1.92
N ILE A 251 -16.85 19.42 -3.11
CA ILE A 251 -17.88 18.76 -3.92
C ILE A 251 -17.35 18.49 -5.34
N ARG A 252 -18.10 17.72 -6.11
CA ARG A 252 -17.71 17.26 -7.44
C ARG A 252 -18.84 17.32 -8.42
N LEU A 253 -18.61 17.93 -9.58
CA LEU A 253 -19.59 17.89 -10.66
C LEU A 253 -19.92 16.42 -11.07
N PRO A 254 -21.18 16.11 -11.37
CA PRO A 254 -22.28 17.06 -11.57
C PRO A 254 -22.94 17.57 -10.27
N GLU A 255 -22.51 17.14 -9.08
CA GLU A 255 -22.91 17.79 -7.83
C GLU A 255 -22.36 19.22 -7.81
N ASN A 256 -23.25 20.17 -8.03
CA ASN A 256 -22.94 21.59 -8.18
C ASN A 256 -23.67 22.45 -7.14
N SER A 257 -24.11 21.82 -6.05
CA SER A 257 -24.79 22.48 -4.95
C SER A 257 -24.17 22.09 -3.63
N VAL A 258 -24.03 23.06 -2.73
CA VAL A 258 -23.59 22.82 -1.34
C VAL A 258 -24.33 23.78 -0.42
N GLU A 259 -24.59 23.31 0.80
CA GLU A 259 -25.07 24.16 1.90
C GLU A 259 -23.88 24.48 2.82
N LEU A 260 -23.60 25.76 3.02
CA LEU A 260 -22.69 26.24 4.05
C LEU A 260 -23.52 26.56 5.28
N ASP A 261 -23.06 26.09 6.44
CA ASP A 261 -23.81 26.13 7.68
C ASP A 261 -23.11 27.02 8.70
N GLY A 262 -23.61 28.25 8.81
CA GLY A 262 -23.15 29.24 9.76
C GLY A 262 -23.90 29.25 11.09
N SER A 263 -24.75 28.26 11.36
CA SER A 263 -25.60 28.21 12.58
C SER A 263 -24.84 28.08 13.90
N LYS A 264 -23.53 27.79 13.84
CA LYS A 264 -22.64 27.83 15.01
C LYS A 264 -22.16 29.25 15.37
N SER A 265 -22.51 30.24 14.54
CA SER A 265 -22.32 31.66 14.84
C SER A 265 -23.09 32.03 16.10
N ARG A 266 -22.57 33.00 16.87
CA ARG A 266 -23.19 33.41 18.12
C ARG A 266 -23.01 34.88 18.39
N ASP A 267 -23.96 35.45 19.12
CA ASP A 267 -23.83 36.74 19.77
C ASP A 267 -24.18 36.54 21.25
N PRO A 268 -23.26 36.83 22.17
CA PRO A 268 -23.50 36.69 23.61
C PRO A 268 -24.56 37.64 24.15
N ASN A 269 -24.72 38.80 23.51
CA ASN A 269 -25.53 39.91 23.99
C ASN A 269 -26.90 39.99 23.32
N GLY A 270 -27.16 39.19 22.29
CA GLY A 270 -28.46 39.23 21.63
C GLY A 270 -28.54 38.52 20.29
N THR A 271 -29.23 39.17 19.36
CA THR A 271 -29.49 38.65 18.02
C THR A 271 -28.57 39.32 17.02
N PHE A 272 -28.04 38.55 16.09
CA PHE A 272 -27.24 39.06 14.98
C PHE A 272 -27.96 38.88 13.64
N THR A 273 -27.48 39.60 12.63
CA THR A 273 -27.85 39.42 11.23
C THR A 273 -26.69 38.78 10.47
N CYS A 274 -26.98 37.91 9.51
CA CYS A 274 -25.97 37.28 8.66
C CYS A 274 -25.84 38.00 7.32
N GLN A 275 -24.63 38.00 6.78
CA GLN A 275 -24.36 38.40 5.42
C GLN A 275 -23.22 37.56 4.84
N TRP A 276 -23.56 36.72 3.88
CA TRP A 276 -22.60 35.96 3.09
C TRP A 276 -22.13 36.76 1.89
N LYS A 277 -20.82 36.74 1.66
CA LYS A 277 -20.18 37.37 0.50
C LYS A 277 -19.15 36.43 -0.08
N GLN A 278 -19.14 36.27 -1.40
CA GLN A 278 -18.01 35.64 -2.07
C GLN A 278 -16.84 36.63 -2.15
N LEU A 279 -15.66 36.20 -1.73
CA LEU A 279 -14.42 36.96 -1.85
C LEU A 279 -13.64 36.55 -3.10
N GLU A 280 -13.55 35.24 -3.35
CA GLU A 280 -12.76 34.67 -4.44
C GLU A 280 -13.52 33.53 -5.14
N GLY A 281 -13.10 33.25 -6.37
CA GLY A 281 -13.58 32.12 -7.17
C GLY A 281 -14.47 32.50 -8.36
N PRO A 282 -14.95 31.50 -9.11
CA PRO A 282 -15.78 31.70 -10.29
C PRO A 282 -17.13 32.37 -9.98
N GLY A 283 -17.71 33.04 -10.99
CA GLY A 283 -19.08 33.57 -10.93
C GLY A 283 -20.12 32.61 -11.53
N GLY A 284 -21.38 33.05 -11.67
CA GLY A 284 -22.41 32.32 -12.41
C GLY A 284 -23.22 31.29 -11.61
N TYR A 285 -22.90 31.09 -10.33
CA TYR A 285 -23.68 30.27 -9.41
C TYR A 285 -24.93 31.04 -8.90
N ARG A 286 -25.89 30.30 -8.33
CA ARG A 286 -27.09 30.84 -7.68
C ARG A 286 -26.94 30.74 -6.17
N ILE A 287 -27.20 31.85 -5.49
CA ILE A 287 -27.16 31.97 -4.04
C ILE A 287 -28.58 32.11 -3.49
N SER A 288 -28.87 31.43 -2.39
CA SER A 288 -30.09 31.65 -1.60
C SER A 288 -29.77 31.53 -0.12
N GLY A 289 -30.41 32.34 0.71
CA GLY A 289 -30.04 32.44 2.13
C GLY A 289 -28.79 33.28 2.40
N SER A 290 -28.43 34.22 1.52
CA SER A 290 -27.26 35.09 1.70
C SER A 290 -27.32 35.97 2.95
N ASN A 291 -28.51 36.12 3.55
CA ASN A 291 -28.75 36.83 4.79
C ASN A 291 -29.22 35.92 5.94
N THR A 292 -29.00 34.62 5.81
CA THR A 292 -29.38 33.62 6.82
C THR A 292 -28.17 32.81 7.27
N GLU A 293 -28.28 32.08 8.38
CA GLU A 293 -27.21 31.19 8.87
C GLU A 293 -26.84 30.10 7.85
N LYS A 294 -27.81 29.62 7.06
CA LYS A 294 -27.58 28.59 6.03
C LYS A 294 -27.51 29.22 4.65
N LEU A 295 -26.35 29.11 3.99
CA LEU A 295 -26.17 29.54 2.61
C LEU A 295 -26.30 28.35 1.67
N LYS A 296 -27.26 28.41 0.75
CA LYS A 296 -27.38 27.42 -0.33
C LYS A 296 -26.77 27.96 -1.60
N LEU A 297 -25.71 27.31 -2.05
CA LEU A 297 -25.05 27.53 -3.32
C LEU A 297 -25.55 26.48 -4.31
N ASN A 298 -25.89 26.89 -5.53
CA ASN A 298 -26.33 26.01 -6.62
C ASN A 298 -25.69 26.46 -7.93
N ASN A 299 -25.63 25.59 -8.93
CA ASN A 299 -24.98 25.87 -10.23
C ASN A 299 -23.50 26.29 -10.07
N LEU A 300 -22.82 25.72 -9.08
CA LEU A 300 -21.38 25.90 -8.96
C LEU A 300 -20.66 25.29 -10.17
N GLN A 301 -19.62 25.95 -10.64
CA GLN A 301 -18.70 25.47 -11.67
C GLN A 301 -17.40 25.00 -11.02
N GLU A 302 -16.60 24.22 -11.75
CA GLU A 302 -15.25 23.85 -11.30
C GLU A 302 -14.44 25.09 -10.85
N GLY A 303 -13.76 24.96 -9.71
CA GLY A 303 -12.92 26.01 -9.14
C GLY A 303 -12.92 26.03 -7.62
N VAL A 304 -12.11 26.91 -7.06
CA VAL A 304 -12.07 27.17 -5.61
C VAL A 304 -12.81 28.47 -5.33
N TYR A 305 -13.75 28.42 -4.39
CA TYR A 305 -14.54 29.56 -3.95
C TYR A 305 -14.22 29.86 -2.49
N VAL A 306 -14.01 31.13 -2.17
CA VAL A 306 -13.87 31.58 -0.78
C VAL A 306 -15.08 32.43 -0.44
N PHE A 307 -15.88 31.97 0.52
CA PHE A 307 -17.03 32.70 1.05
C PHE A 307 -16.72 33.23 2.44
N GLU A 308 -17.18 34.43 2.72
CA GLU A 308 -17.08 35.09 4.02
C GLU A 308 -18.49 35.26 4.58
N LEU A 309 -18.73 34.71 5.78
CA LEU A 309 -19.89 35.00 6.60
C LEU A 309 -19.53 36.17 7.51
N THR A 310 -20.13 37.33 7.26
CA THR A 310 -20.13 38.44 8.21
C THR A 310 -21.40 38.38 9.04
N ILE A 311 -21.29 38.40 10.36
CA ILE A 311 -22.43 38.63 11.24
C ILE A 311 -22.34 40.01 11.88
N THR A 312 -23.48 40.69 12.04
CA THR A 312 -23.59 42.01 12.67
C THR A 312 -24.58 41.96 13.83
N ASP A 313 -24.14 42.33 15.03
CA ASP A 313 -25.00 42.39 16.22
C ASP A 313 -25.94 43.62 16.22
N ASN A 314 -26.80 43.71 17.23
CA ASN A 314 -27.71 44.86 17.41
C ASN A 314 -27.00 46.18 17.75
N ASP A 315 -25.75 46.13 18.18
CA ASP A 315 -24.91 47.29 18.52
C ASP A 315 -24.06 47.75 17.32
N GLY A 316 -24.17 47.07 16.18
CA GLY A 316 -23.45 47.36 14.94
C GLY A 316 -22.03 46.80 14.88
N ASN A 317 -21.61 45.98 15.84
CA ASN A 317 -20.34 45.28 15.78
C ASN A 317 -20.41 44.13 14.79
N THR A 318 -19.32 43.91 14.07
CA THR A 318 -19.24 42.87 13.03
C THR A 318 -18.12 41.89 13.31
N HIS A 319 -18.34 40.62 12.99
CA HIS A 319 -17.30 39.61 12.87
C HIS A 319 -17.45 38.85 11.57
N ALA A 320 -16.33 38.42 10.98
CA ALA A 320 -16.32 37.68 9.73
C ALA A 320 -15.53 36.37 9.89
N ASP A 321 -16.06 35.29 9.32
CA ASP A 321 -15.37 34.01 9.21
C ASP A 321 -15.45 33.51 7.77
N ARG A 322 -14.47 32.72 7.33
CA ARG A 322 -14.32 32.29 5.94
C ARG A 322 -14.41 30.78 5.81
N VAL A 323 -15.01 30.35 4.72
CA VAL A 323 -15.09 28.94 4.33
C VAL A 323 -14.72 28.78 2.86
N THR A 324 -13.92 27.76 2.59
CA THR A 324 -13.48 27.39 1.25
C THR A 324 -14.36 26.29 0.70
N VAL A 325 -14.89 26.49 -0.51
CA VAL A 325 -15.59 25.46 -1.27
C VAL A 325 -14.76 25.10 -2.49
N THR A 326 -14.25 23.88 -2.51
CA THR A 326 -13.54 23.34 -3.67
C THR A 326 -14.53 22.54 -4.52
N VAL A 327 -14.76 22.98 -5.75
CA VAL A 327 -15.62 22.31 -6.73
C VAL A 327 -14.73 21.69 -7.77
N LEU A 328 -14.76 20.37 -7.83
CA LEU A 328 -13.89 19.63 -8.72
C LEU A 328 -14.60 19.29 -10.03
N PRO A 329 -13.84 19.15 -11.13
CA PRO A 329 -14.41 18.89 -12.45
C PRO A 329 -15.25 17.63 -12.43
N GLU A 330 -16.19 17.55 -13.37
CA GLU A 330 -16.88 16.30 -13.63
C GLU A 330 -15.82 15.31 -14.09
N PRO A 331 -15.84 14.05 -13.63
CA PRO A 331 -14.99 13.03 -14.23
C PRO A 331 -15.29 12.95 -15.73
N HIS A 332 -14.36 13.47 -16.55
CA HIS A 332 -14.45 13.37 -18.00
C HIS A 332 -14.32 11.91 -18.42
N TYR A 333 -15.33 11.42 -19.15
CA TYR A 333 -15.27 10.12 -19.80
C TYR A 333 -14.43 10.26 -21.07
N ILE A 334 -13.27 9.61 -21.10
CA ILE A 334 -12.50 9.44 -22.34
C ILE A 334 -12.97 8.13 -22.98
N ASP A 335 -13.54 8.22 -24.18
CA ASP A 335 -13.75 7.03 -25.00
C ASP A 335 -12.36 6.42 -25.32
N PRO A 336 -12.11 5.14 -25.03
CA PRO A 336 -10.87 4.47 -25.40
C PRO A 336 -10.47 4.66 -26.88
N ALA A 337 -11.43 4.87 -27.79
CA ALA A 337 -11.17 5.14 -29.20
C ALA A 337 -10.55 6.53 -29.46
N ASP A 338 -10.90 7.55 -28.67
CA ASP A 338 -10.39 8.92 -28.82
C ASP A 338 -8.93 9.08 -28.35
N LEU A 339 -8.39 8.08 -27.63
CA LEU A 339 -6.97 8.02 -27.24
C LEU A 339 -6.04 7.62 -28.40
N THR A 340 -6.58 7.25 -29.57
CA THR A 340 -5.78 6.68 -30.67
C THR A 340 -5.33 7.71 -31.73
N ASP A 341 -5.88 8.93 -31.76
CA ASP A 341 -5.69 9.84 -32.92
C ASP A 341 -5.19 11.27 -32.62
N LEU A 342 -4.83 11.62 -31.38
CA LEU A 342 -4.29 12.96 -31.07
C LEU A 342 -2.75 13.01 -31.13
N HIS A 343 -2.20 13.47 -32.26
CA HIS A 343 -0.79 13.85 -32.44
C HIS A 343 -0.46 15.29 -31.97
N GLN A 344 -1.32 15.94 -31.19
CA GLN A 344 -1.01 17.24 -30.58
C GLN A 344 -0.65 17.08 -29.09
N PRO A 345 0.24 17.93 -28.53
CA PRO A 345 0.64 17.81 -27.14
C PRO A 345 -0.58 18.02 -26.25
N ILE A 346 -0.99 16.97 -25.55
CA ILE A 346 -2.11 16.98 -24.61
C ILE A 346 -1.73 17.88 -23.42
N ASP A 347 -2.62 18.80 -23.07
CA ASP A 347 -2.43 19.79 -22.02
C ASP A 347 -2.25 19.12 -20.64
N LYS A 348 -1.41 19.71 -19.78
CA LYS A 348 -0.96 19.11 -18.50
C LYS A 348 -2.06 19.03 -17.46
N ASP A 349 -3.17 19.71 -17.71
CA ASP A 349 -4.36 19.74 -16.87
C ASP A 349 -5.39 18.64 -17.25
N MET A 350 -5.14 17.86 -18.32
CA MET A 350 -6.09 16.91 -18.90
C MET A 350 -5.99 15.46 -18.42
N ILE A 351 -5.00 15.09 -17.58
CA ILE A 351 -4.77 13.68 -17.20
C ILE A 351 -5.17 13.44 -15.74
N GLY A 352 -6.39 12.92 -15.57
CA GLY A 352 -6.90 12.37 -14.31
C GLY A 352 -7.52 11.00 -14.52
N ILE A 353 -6.72 9.94 -14.72
CA ILE A 353 -7.16 8.53 -14.67
C ILE A 353 -5.98 7.73 -14.07
N ILE A 354 -6.08 6.73 -13.19
CA ILE A 354 -7.07 5.66 -12.93
C ILE A 354 -6.87 5.16 -11.50
N ILE A 355 -7.92 5.00 -10.68
CA ILE A 355 -8.03 3.84 -9.75
C ILE A 355 -9.51 3.46 -9.59
N ASN A 356 -9.93 2.40 -10.28
CA ASN A 356 -11.11 1.62 -9.91
C ASN A 356 -10.89 0.13 -10.22
N LYS A 357 -11.58 -0.71 -9.45
CA LYS A 357 -11.41 -2.16 -9.18
C LYS A 357 -11.29 -3.11 -10.40
N LYS A 358 -11.45 -2.62 -11.63
CA LYS A 358 -11.35 -3.37 -12.90
C LYS A 358 -9.98 -3.31 -13.58
N VAL A 359 -9.11 -2.34 -13.25
CA VAL A 359 -7.76 -2.25 -13.87
C VAL A 359 -6.77 -3.27 -13.28
N THR A 360 -7.10 -3.85 -12.13
CA THR A 360 -6.45 -5.07 -11.64
C THR A 360 -6.62 -6.24 -12.60
N ASP A 361 -7.72 -6.33 -13.35
CA ASP A 361 -8.02 -7.50 -14.19
C ASP A 361 -7.38 -7.42 -15.59
N ALA A 362 -7.18 -6.21 -16.14
CA ALA A 362 -6.56 -6.02 -17.46
C ALA A 362 -5.03 -6.06 -17.43
N VAL A 363 -4.40 -5.72 -16.30
CA VAL A 363 -2.94 -5.89 -16.12
C VAL A 363 -2.57 -7.38 -16.00
N ILE A 364 -3.51 -8.21 -15.54
CA ILE A 364 -3.34 -9.67 -15.44
C ILE A 364 -3.36 -10.35 -16.82
N GLU A 365 -4.09 -9.80 -17.81
CA GLU A 365 -4.19 -10.37 -19.16
C GLU A 365 -2.93 -10.20 -20.04
N MET A 366 -2.03 -9.25 -19.73
CA MET A 366 -0.85 -8.98 -20.57
C MET A 366 0.44 -9.70 -20.15
N SER A 367 0.44 -10.48 -19.08
CA SER A 367 1.61 -11.22 -18.59
C SER A 367 1.39 -12.74 -18.71
N HIS A 368 1.29 -13.21 -19.96
CA HIS A 368 1.22 -14.62 -20.33
C HIS A 368 2.48 -15.38 -19.89
N ASP A 369 2.44 -16.06 -18.75
CA ASP A 369 3.34 -17.17 -18.44
C ASP A 369 2.52 -18.36 -17.91
N ASP A 370 2.35 -19.37 -18.77
CA ASP A 370 1.43 -20.53 -18.68
C ASP A 370 1.70 -21.51 -17.50
N LYS A 371 2.45 -21.10 -16.47
CA LYS A 371 2.74 -21.95 -15.30
C LYS A 371 1.95 -21.61 -14.05
N PHE A 372 1.25 -20.48 -14.00
CA PHE A 372 0.46 -20.06 -12.82
C PHE A 372 -1.03 -20.42 -12.89
N LEU A 373 -1.51 -20.87 -14.06
CA LEU A 373 -2.91 -21.26 -14.31
C LEU A 373 -3.37 -22.50 -13.51
N LEU A 374 -2.48 -23.20 -12.81
CA LEU A 374 -2.86 -24.32 -11.95
C LEU A 374 -3.07 -23.96 -10.47
N SER A 375 -2.85 -22.70 -10.07
CA SER A 375 -2.91 -22.31 -8.64
C SER A 375 -3.84 -21.16 -8.28
N TYR A 376 -4.49 -20.49 -9.24
CA TYR A 376 -5.37 -19.34 -8.91
C TYR A 376 -6.77 -19.32 -9.54
N GLU A 377 -7.18 -20.35 -10.28
CA GLU A 377 -8.62 -20.66 -10.50
C GLU A 377 -9.22 -21.40 -9.28
N ALA A 378 -8.89 -20.90 -8.10
CA ALA A 378 -9.33 -21.45 -6.83
C ALA A 378 -9.49 -20.34 -5.81
N ASN A 379 -10.23 -19.27 -6.15
CA ASN A 379 -11.19 -18.70 -5.20
C ASN A 379 -12.25 -19.79 -4.93
N THR A 380 -11.80 -20.85 -4.28
CA THR A 380 -12.67 -21.89 -3.78
C THR A 380 -13.59 -21.19 -2.81
N LEU A 381 -14.86 -21.57 -2.82
CA LEU A 381 -15.81 -21.14 -1.80
C LEU A 381 -15.29 -21.35 -0.36
N SER A 382 -14.18 -22.08 -0.17
CA SER A 382 -13.39 -22.17 1.06
C SER A 382 -12.98 -20.80 1.63
N ALA A 383 -12.57 -19.81 0.84
CA ALA A 383 -12.08 -18.53 1.38
C ALA A 383 -13.21 -17.62 1.90
N LEU A 384 -14.39 -17.65 1.26
CA LEU A 384 -15.63 -17.01 1.76
C LEU A 384 -16.24 -17.77 2.95
N ALA A 385 -16.01 -19.08 3.01
CA ALA A 385 -16.46 -19.97 4.07
C ALA A 385 -15.56 -19.94 5.32
N GLU A 386 -14.25 -19.74 5.19
CA GLU A 386 -13.29 -19.93 6.28
C GLU A 386 -13.36 -18.88 7.39
N ASP A 387 -13.80 -17.65 7.11
CA ASP A 387 -14.00 -16.63 8.15
C ASP A 387 -15.37 -16.79 8.85
N ASN A 388 -16.39 -17.24 8.12
CA ASN A 388 -17.76 -17.33 8.62
C ASN A 388 -18.13 -18.73 9.18
N LEU A 389 -17.43 -19.81 8.79
CA LEU A 389 -17.72 -21.19 9.19
C LEU A 389 -16.77 -21.72 10.28
N ARG A 390 -15.98 -20.87 10.94
CA ARG A 390 -15.00 -21.25 11.98
C ARG A 390 -15.57 -22.03 13.16
N LEU A 391 -16.88 -21.95 13.36
CA LEU A 391 -17.58 -22.70 14.41
C LEU A 391 -17.92 -24.14 14.01
N LEU A 392 -17.82 -24.50 12.73
CA LEU A 392 -18.10 -25.87 12.28
C LEU A 392 -17.02 -26.84 12.77
N PRO A 393 -17.39 -28.10 13.08
CA PRO A 393 -16.42 -29.17 13.27
C PRO A 393 -15.53 -29.29 12.02
N LYS A 394 -14.24 -29.55 12.24
CA LYS A 394 -13.25 -29.70 11.18
C LYS A 394 -13.67 -30.74 10.13
N SER A 395 -14.36 -31.81 10.52
CA SER A 395 -14.90 -32.83 9.61
C SER A 395 -15.95 -32.26 8.64
N ILE A 396 -16.91 -31.49 9.15
CA ILE A 396 -17.97 -30.85 8.35
C ILE A 396 -17.34 -29.80 7.42
N LEU A 397 -16.43 -28.97 7.93
CA LEU A 397 -15.74 -27.96 7.14
C LEU A 397 -14.91 -28.59 6.00
N THR A 398 -14.19 -29.68 6.29
CA THR A 398 -13.39 -30.40 5.29
C THR A 398 -14.28 -30.96 4.17
N ARG A 399 -15.43 -31.55 4.52
CA ARG A 399 -16.35 -32.13 3.52
C ARG A 399 -17.07 -31.04 2.71
N ILE A 400 -17.41 -29.91 3.32
CA ILE A 400 -17.93 -28.73 2.61
C ILE A 400 -16.87 -28.24 1.61
N ASN A 401 -15.65 -27.99 2.04
CA ASN A 401 -14.56 -27.54 1.15
C ASN A 401 -14.30 -28.54 0.00
N GLN A 402 -14.39 -29.84 0.26
CA GLN A 402 -14.30 -30.85 -0.79
C GLN A 402 -15.43 -30.72 -1.82
N LEU A 403 -16.69 -30.67 -1.39
CA LEU A 403 -17.85 -30.56 -2.28
C LEU A 403 -17.87 -29.23 -3.05
N LEU A 404 -17.34 -28.17 -2.45
CA LEU A 404 -17.12 -26.88 -3.09
C LEU A 404 -16.09 -26.97 -4.22
N ASN A 405 -14.99 -27.67 -3.98
CA ASN A 405 -13.93 -27.87 -4.98
C ASN A 405 -14.36 -28.82 -6.10
N GLU A 406 -15.26 -29.76 -5.81
CA GLU A 406 -15.86 -30.66 -6.80
C GLU A 406 -16.89 -29.96 -7.71
N GLY A 407 -17.29 -28.71 -7.40
CA GLY A 407 -18.20 -27.90 -8.23
C GLY A 407 -19.65 -28.40 -8.28
N SER A 408 -20.00 -29.42 -7.50
CA SER A 408 -21.30 -30.11 -7.55
C SER A 408 -22.34 -29.43 -6.65
N LYS A 409 -23.11 -28.50 -7.22
CA LYS A 409 -24.19 -27.78 -6.53
C LYS A 409 -25.18 -28.71 -5.82
N ALA A 410 -25.57 -29.79 -6.49
CA ALA A 410 -26.59 -30.72 -6.00
C ALA A 410 -26.11 -31.49 -4.77
N GLU A 411 -24.85 -31.92 -4.76
CA GLU A 411 -24.28 -32.69 -3.65
C GLU A 411 -23.90 -31.78 -2.47
N LEU A 412 -23.40 -30.57 -2.74
CA LEU A 412 -23.21 -29.55 -1.71
C LEU A 412 -24.53 -29.21 -1.01
N ASN A 413 -25.58 -28.90 -1.78
CA ASN A 413 -26.89 -28.56 -1.21
C ASN A 413 -27.48 -29.75 -0.44
N LYS A 414 -27.32 -30.98 -0.95
CA LYS A 414 -27.75 -32.19 -0.24
C LYS A 414 -26.97 -32.39 1.07
N TYR A 415 -25.68 -32.09 1.10
CA TYR A 415 -24.84 -32.22 2.29
C TYR A 415 -25.13 -31.14 3.34
N LEU A 416 -25.27 -29.88 2.93
CA LEU A 416 -25.64 -28.76 3.82
C LEU A 416 -27.03 -28.96 4.44
N ASN A 417 -27.92 -29.64 3.74
CA ASN A 417 -29.25 -30.01 4.23
C ASN A 417 -29.31 -31.38 4.92
N SER A 418 -28.18 -32.08 5.06
CA SER A 418 -28.15 -33.38 5.71
C SER A 418 -28.41 -33.27 7.22
N GLU A 419 -28.88 -34.37 7.81
CA GLU A 419 -29.03 -34.51 9.27
C GLU A 419 -27.70 -34.27 10.00
N GLU A 420 -26.56 -34.54 9.38
CA GLU A 420 -25.24 -34.30 9.99
C GLU A 420 -25.01 -32.81 10.25
N VAL A 421 -25.20 -31.97 9.23
CA VAL A 421 -24.94 -30.51 9.32
C VAL A 421 -26.05 -29.81 10.10
N ARG A 422 -27.32 -30.08 9.78
CA ARG A 422 -28.46 -29.44 10.44
C ARG A 422 -28.64 -29.94 11.88
N GLY A 423 -28.37 -31.22 12.14
CA GLY A 423 -28.42 -31.80 13.48
C GLY A 423 -27.34 -31.23 14.39
N TRP A 424 -26.11 -31.05 13.89
CA TRP A 424 -25.06 -30.38 14.64
C TRP A 424 -25.42 -28.93 14.97
N LEU A 425 -25.87 -28.13 13.99
CA LEU A 425 -26.29 -26.73 14.21
C LEU A 425 -27.40 -26.61 15.26
N LYS A 426 -28.38 -27.51 15.20
CA LYS A 426 -29.49 -27.55 16.15
C LYS A 426 -29.03 -27.91 17.56
N ALA A 427 -28.17 -28.92 17.70
CA ALA A 427 -27.60 -29.32 18.98
C ALA A 427 -26.73 -28.21 19.60
N GLU A 428 -25.94 -27.52 18.77
CA GLU A 428 -25.07 -26.44 19.23
C GLU A 428 -25.88 -25.20 19.63
N ARG A 429 -26.92 -24.84 18.88
CA ARG A 429 -27.86 -23.77 19.28
C ARG A 429 -28.57 -24.07 20.60
N ALA A 430 -28.99 -25.33 20.81
CA ALA A 430 -29.67 -25.74 22.03
C ALA A 430 -28.80 -25.55 23.29
N LYS A 431 -27.48 -25.79 23.19
CA LYS A 431 -26.54 -25.57 24.30
C LYS A 431 -26.49 -24.11 24.79
N TYR A 432 -26.69 -23.16 23.88
CA TYR A 432 -26.59 -21.73 24.18
C TYR A 432 -27.95 -21.03 24.26
N SER A 433 -29.04 -21.62 23.75
CA SER A 433 -30.38 -21.02 23.81
C SER A 433 -30.99 -20.98 25.21
N GLU A 434 -30.55 -21.85 26.11
CA GLU A 434 -31.01 -21.89 27.52
C GLU A 434 -30.10 -21.11 28.49
N ALA A 435 -28.94 -20.64 28.02
CA ALA A 435 -28.06 -19.78 28.79
C ALA A 435 -28.70 -18.39 28.92
N ARG A 436 -29.43 -18.14 30.02
CA ARG A 436 -30.15 -16.87 30.27
C ARG A 436 -29.28 -15.66 29.92
N PHE A 437 -29.65 -14.97 28.83
CA PHE A 437 -28.88 -13.87 28.24
C PHE A 437 -28.91 -12.57 29.05
N ASP A 438 -29.72 -12.49 30.10
CA ASP A 438 -30.03 -11.19 30.69
C ASP A 438 -28.95 -10.60 31.59
N VAL A 439 -27.94 -11.34 32.09
CA VAL A 439 -26.88 -10.69 32.90
C VAL A 439 -25.49 -11.36 32.89
N TYR A 440 -25.35 -12.69 32.74
CA TYR A 440 -24.13 -13.34 33.27
C TYR A 440 -23.11 -13.93 32.28
N ASN A 441 -23.33 -13.91 30.95
CA ASN A 441 -22.27 -14.32 30.02
C ASN A 441 -22.33 -13.67 28.62
N PRO A 442 -21.74 -12.47 28.45
CA PRO A 442 -21.63 -11.77 27.16
C PRO A 442 -20.91 -12.56 26.07
N SER A 443 -20.07 -13.54 26.44
CA SER A 443 -19.36 -14.39 25.48
C SER A 443 -20.27 -15.47 24.87
N ALA A 444 -21.25 -15.97 25.63
CA ALA A 444 -22.26 -16.91 25.11
C ALA A 444 -23.21 -16.23 24.11
N GLY A 445 -23.62 -14.98 24.38
CA GLY A 445 -24.34 -14.10 23.45
C GLY A 445 -23.62 -13.96 22.11
N ARG A 446 -22.37 -13.50 22.13
CA ARG A 446 -21.55 -13.35 20.93
C ARG A 446 -21.35 -14.64 20.15
N MET A 447 -21.28 -15.78 20.84
CA MET A 447 -21.13 -17.10 20.18
C MET A 447 -22.44 -17.55 19.53
N TYR A 448 -23.59 -17.31 20.17
CA TYR A 448 -24.90 -17.56 19.59
C TYR A 448 -25.15 -16.71 18.33
N ASP A 449 -24.81 -15.41 18.37
CA ASP A 449 -24.90 -14.52 17.20
C ASP A 449 -24.03 -15.00 16.04
N ARG A 450 -22.82 -15.52 16.32
CA ARG A 450 -21.97 -16.14 15.29
C ARG A 450 -22.58 -17.43 14.73
N LEU A 451 -23.23 -18.26 15.53
CA LEU A 451 -23.96 -19.45 15.05
C LEU A 451 -25.18 -19.09 14.20
N LEU A 452 -25.81 -17.94 14.43
CA LEU A 452 -26.84 -17.40 13.54
C LEU A 452 -26.25 -16.95 12.21
N ALA A 453 -25.11 -16.24 12.23
CA ALA A 453 -24.41 -15.82 11.01
C ALA A 453 -23.96 -17.02 10.16
N VAL A 454 -23.42 -18.08 10.77
CA VAL A 454 -23.03 -19.34 10.10
C VAL A 454 -24.20 -19.93 9.30
N ASP A 455 -25.39 -20.05 9.92
CA ASP A 455 -26.58 -20.62 9.27
C ASP A 455 -27.11 -19.71 8.15
N VAL A 456 -27.07 -18.39 8.33
CA VAL A 456 -27.41 -17.45 7.26
C VAL A 456 -26.48 -17.62 6.06
N GLU A 457 -25.17 -17.76 6.29
CA GLU A 457 -24.21 -18.00 5.22
C GLU A 457 -24.40 -19.37 4.53
N LEU A 458 -24.67 -20.44 5.29
CA LEU A 458 -25.00 -21.74 4.70
C LEU A 458 -26.29 -21.68 3.85
N ASN A 459 -27.31 -20.94 4.29
CA ASN A 459 -28.52 -20.73 3.51
C ASN A 459 -28.28 -19.87 2.26
N LYS A 460 -27.39 -18.86 2.34
CA LYS A 460 -26.94 -18.11 1.16
C LYS A 460 -26.24 -19.01 0.16
N ILE A 461 -25.32 -19.87 0.61
CA ILE A 461 -24.62 -20.85 -0.25
C ILE A 461 -25.63 -21.76 -0.97
N CYS A 462 -26.66 -22.24 -0.27
CA CYS A 462 -27.75 -23.01 -0.87
C CYS A 462 -28.62 -22.20 -1.85
N ALA A 463 -28.73 -20.88 -1.64
CA ALA A 463 -29.57 -19.96 -2.42
C ALA A 463 -28.88 -19.32 -3.63
N ILE A 464 -27.56 -19.48 -3.80
CA ILE A 464 -26.83 -19.03 -5.00
C ILE A 464 -27.39 -19.77 -6.21
N THR A 465 -28.32 -19.11 -6.90
CA THR A 465 -29.03 -19.66 -8.07
C THR A 465 -28.09 -19.70 -9.28
N THR A 466 -27.11 -18.81 -9.35
CA THR A 466 -26.10 -18.70 -10.41
C THR A 466 -24.76 -19.31 -10.01
N MET A 467 -24.74 -20.62 -9.78
CA MET A 467 -23.51 -21.41 -9.96
C MET A 467 -23.23 -21.62 -11.47
N ASP A 468 -24.25 -21.39 -12.31
CA ASP A 468 -24.15 -21.39 -13.77
C ASP A 468 -23.21 -20.30 -14.32
N ASN A 469 -23.06 -19.14 -13.65
CA ASN A 469 -22.14 -18.10 -14.12
C ASN A 469 -20.65 -18.45 -13.88
N LEU A 470 -20.37 -19.37 -12.96
CA LEU A 470 -19.03 -19.89 -12.70
C LEU A 470 -18.68 -21.05 -13.65
N LEU A 471 -19.68 -21.88 -14.00
CA LEU A 471 -19.52 -23.02 -14.93
C LEU A 471 -19.67 -22.64 -16.42
N ASN A 472 -20.39 -21.57 -16.75
CA ASN A 472 -20.58 -21.07 -18.13
C ASN A 472 -19.78 -19.80 -18.46
N SER A 473 -18.74 -19.47 -17.68
CA SER A 473 -17.84 -18.40 -18.11
C SER A 473 -17.14 -18.80 -19.41
N ALA A 474 -17.13 -17.88 -20.36
CA ALA A 474 -16.81 -18.08 -21.77
C ALA A 474 -15.31 -18.33 -22.06
N TYR A 475 -14.58 -18.96 -21.12
CA TYR A 475 -13.36 -19.73 -21.41
C TYR A 475 -13.66 -21.11 -22.02
N VAL A 476 -14.95 -21.43 -22.19
CA VAL A 476 -15.47 -22.18 -23.34
C VAL A 476 -16.33 -21.23 -24.19
N ASN A 477 -15.66 -20.39 -24.97
CA ASN A 477 -16.14 -19.55 -26.09
C ASN A 477 -17.15 -18.40 -25.84
N ASN A 478 -16.58 -17.18 -25.92
CA ASN A 478 -17.04 -15.91 -26.50
C ASN A 478 -18.31 -15.13 -26.01
N HIS A 479 -18.00 -13.90 -25.54
CA HIS A 479 -18.72 -12.61 -25.63
C HIS A 479 -19.82 -12.30 -24.59
N THR A 480 -19.51 -11.37 -23.68
CA THR A 480 -20.49 -10.51 -22.98
C THR A 480 -20.26 -9.03 -23.32
N PRO A 481 -21.32 -8.19 -23.43
CA PRO A 481 -21.18 -6.74 -23.41
C PRO A 481 -21.09 -6.19 -21.97
N THR A 482 -20.36 -5.09 -21.83
CA THR A 482 -19.83 -4.41 -20.62
C THR A 482 -20.79 -3.48 -19.87
N PRO A 483 -20.51 -3.15 -18.58
CA PRO A 483 -21.02 -1.94 -17.92
C PRO A 483 -19.95 -0.97 -17.34
N PHE A 484 -20.38 0.30 -17.24
CA PHE A 484 -19.76 1.62 -16.98
C PHE A 484 -19.27 1.93 -15.53
N ILE A 485 -18.47 3.01 -15.34
CA ILE A 485 -17.95 3.54 -14.04
C ILE A 485 -17.77 5.10 -14.05
N GLN A 486 -17.98 5.76 -12.89
CA GLN A 486 -17.87 7.21 -12.57
C GLN A 486 -16.73 7.48 -11.52
N VAL A 487 -16.08 8.67 -11.45
CA VAL A 487 -14.82 8.91 -10.67
C VAL A 487 -14.79 10.21 -9.82
N ASP A 488 -14.06 10.22 -8.67
CA ASP A 488 -13.86 11.37 -7.77
C ASP A 488 -12.39 11.86 -7.58
N THR A 489 -12.04 13.02 -8.15
CA THR A 489 -10.74 13.75 -8.12
C THR A 489 -10.29 14.51 -6.83
N TYR A 490 -11.01 14.62 -5.70
CA TYR A 490 -10.48 15.38 -4.52
C TYR A 490 -9.40 14.58 -3.81
N LYS A 491 -9.74 13.31 -3.57
CA LYS A 491 -8.81 12.29 -3.07
C LYS A 491 -7.66 12.02 -4.05
N PHE A 492 -7.78 12.45 -5.31
CA PHE A 492 -6.77 12.26 -6.34
C PHE A 492 -5.64 13.30 -6.26
N ASN A 493 -5.88 14.53 -5.81
CA ASN A 493 -4.81 15.53 -5.70
C ASN A 493 -3.81 15.21 -4.57
N GLN A 494 -4.23 14.55 -3.49
CA GLN A 494 -3.28 13.95 -2.53
C GLN A 494 -2.53 12.74 -3.08
N LEU A 495 -3.01 12.12 -4.18
CA LEU A 495 -2.38 10.99 -4.85
C LEU A 495 -1.45 11.40 -6.01
N LYS A 496 -1.59 12.63 -6.52
CA LYS A 496 -0.93 13.15 -7.74
C LYS A 496 0.59 13.28 -7.58
N GLU A 497 1.08 13.58 -6.37
CA GLU A 497 2.53 13.57 -6.07
C GLU A 497 3.14 12.16 -6.16
N THR A 498 2.33 11.11 -6.00
CA THR A 498 2.74 9.70 -6.11
C THR A 498 2.75 9.19 -7.56
N ILE A 499 2.03 9.84 -8.49
CA ILE A 499 1.81 9.37 -9.87
C ILE A 499 2.84 9.96 -10.86
N LEU A 500 3.34 11.18 -10.64
CA LEU A 500 4.31 11.84 -11.55
C LEU A 500 5.58 11.02 -11.74
N ILE A 501 5.90 10.21 -10.74
CA ILE A 501 7.05 9.36 -10.76
C ILE A 501 6.81 8.18 -11.75
N GLY A 502 5.58 7.70 -11.94
CA GLY A 502 5.18 6.54 -12.75
C GLY A 502 5.42 6.71 -14.26
N ALA A 503 5.03 7.84 -14.85
CA ALA A 503 5.19 8.08 -16.29
C ALA A 503 6.68 8.13 -16.75
N TYR A 504 7.61 8.41 -15.82
CA TYR A 504 9.05 8.41 -16.07
C TYR A 504 9.62 6.99 -16.32
N LEU A 505 8.92 5.95 -15.88
CA LEU A 505 9.39 4.57 -15.97
C LEU A 505 8.91 3.84 -17.21
N GLN A 506 7.68 4.09 -17.68
CA GLN A 506 7.14 3.43 -18.89
C GLN A 506 7.98 3.80 -20.12
N LYS A 507 8.52 5.03 -20.14
CA LYS A 507 9.39 5.53 -21.21
C LYS A 507 10.78 4.88 -21.16
N LEU A 508 11.26 4.52 -19.97
CA LEU A 508 12.52 3.82 -19.76
C LEU A 508 12.36 2.32 -20.07
N LEU A 509 11.20 1.73 -19.78
CA LEU A 509 10.84 0.34 -20.11
C LEU A 509 10.74 0.09 -21.62
N THR A 510 10.07 0.98 -22.36
CA THR A 510 9.93 0.83 -23.83
C THR A 510 11.28 0.84 -24.56
N MET A 511 12.27 1.59 -24.03
CA MET A 511 13.63 1.63 -24.55
C MET A 511 14.46 0.39 -24.16
N ILE A 512 14.13 -0.27 -23.04
CA ILE A 512 14.72 -1.55 -22.59
C ILE A 512 14.17 -2.72 -23.42
N THR A 513 12.88 -2.73 -23.76
CA THR A 513 12.25 -3.84 -24.50
C THR A 513 12.72 -3.96 -25.97
N GLN A 514 13.19 -2.86 -26.58
CA GLN A 514 13.79 -2.89 -27.93
C GLN A 514 15.23 -3.44 -27.93
N ALA A 515 15.87 -3.63 -26.78
CA ALA A 515 17.21 -4.21 -26.64
C ALA A 515 17.14 -5.72 -26.32
N LYS A 516 16.82 -6.56 -27.31
CA LYS A 516 16.82 -8.04 -27.16
C LYS A 516 18.25 -8.60 -27.19
N GLY A 517 18.75 -9.09 -26.03
CA GLY A 517 20.02 -9.83 -25.88
C GLY A 517 21.22 -8.93 -25.52
N ASP A 518 21.96 -9.30 -24.46
CA ASP A 518 23.07 -8.56 -23.83
C ASP A 518 22.77 -7.09 -23.45
N SER A 519 22.03 -7.01 -22.35
CA SER A 519 21.66 -5.82 -21.59
C SER A 519 22.84 -5.03 -21.02
N ARG A 520 22.57 -3.73 -20.83
CA ARG A 520 23.27 -2.72 -20.01
C ARG A 520 24.25 -1.77 -20.70
N ASN A 521 25.19 -2.20 -21.55
CA ASN A 521 26.14 -1.26 -22.18
C ASN A 521 25.47 -0.30 -23.21
N ALA A 522 24.54 -0.79 -24.04
CA ALA A 522 23.78 0.06 -24.98
C ALA A 522 22.79 1.01 -24.27
N ILE A 523 22.25 0.56 -23.12
CA ILE A 523 21.34 1.32 -22.27
C ILE A 523 22.11 2.43 -21.51
N GLN A 524 23.36 2.19 -21.09
CA GLN A 524 24.22 3.19 -20.44
C GLN A 524 24.71 4.30 -21.40
N GLU A 525 25.10 4.00 -22.65
CA GLU A 525 25.56 5.05 -23.60
C GLU A 525 24.45 6.04 -23.99
N ILE A 526 23.21 5.56 -24.13
CA ILE A 526 22.04 6.40 -24.48
C ILE A 526 21.64 7.30 -23.30
N LEU A 527 21.69 6.79 -22.05
CA LEU A 527 21.42 7.56 -20.83
C LEU A 527 22.43 8.71 -20.61
N ILE A 528 23.65 8.58 -21.14
CA ILE A 528 24.72 9.58 -21.03
C ILE A 528 24.65 10.67 -22.13
N GLN A 529 24.15 10.38 -23.34
CA GLN A 529 24.18 11.33 -24.48
C GLN A 529 23.07 12.40 -24.51
N GLN A 530 21.88 12.15 -23.94
CA GLN A 530 20.72 13.07 -24.05
C GLN A 530 20.51 13.97 -22.83
N SER A 531 21.18 13.70 -21.70
CA SER A 531 21.02 14.42 -20.43
C SER A 531 21.99 15.59 -20.31
N GLY A 532 21.91 16.58 -21.21
CA GLY A 532 22.69 17.83 -21.14
C GLY A 532 22.57 18.64 -19.82
N TYR A 533 21.91 18.12 -18.78
CA TYR A 533 22.00 18.58 -17.39
C TYR A 533 22.19 17.41 -16.41
N GLN A 534 23.01 17.69 -15.39
CA GLN A 534 23.59 16.78 -14.40
C GLN A 534 22.57 15.90 -13.64
N LYS A 535 22.95 14.61 -13.53
CA LYS A 535 22.76 13.69 -12.39
C LYS A 535 21.46 13.87 -11.58
N MET A 536 20.31 13.62 -12.21
CA MET A 536 19.17 13.07 -11.47
C MET A 536 19.38 11.55 -11.35
N ASN A 537 19.68 11.12 -10.12
CA ASN A 537 19.93 9.74 -9.76
C ASN A 537 18.59 9.01 -9.67
N ILE A 538 18.43 7.96 -10.48
CA ILE A 538 17.21 7.17 -10.72
C ILE A 538 16.87 6.21 -9.55
N GLU A 539 17.62 6.20 -8.44
CA GLU A 539 17.46 5.23 -7.33
C GLU A 539 16.37 5.58 -6.28
N LYS A 540 15.45 6.50 -6.59
CA LYS A 540 14.16 6.64 -5.86
C LYS A 540 12.98 6.36 -6.79
N LEU A 541 12.99 5.16 -7.36
CA LEU A 541 11.82 4.49 -7.92
C LEU A 541 11.70 3.15 -7.17
N ASN A 542 10.67 3.00 -6.32
CA ASN A 542 10.34 1.79 -5.56
C ASN A 542 9.15 1.04 -6.21
N ASP A 543 8.83 -0.18 -5.80
CA ASP A 543 8.29 -1.22 -6.70
C ASP A 543 6.93 -1.02 -7.38
N LYS A 544 6.11 0.02 -7.09
CA LYS A 544 5.05 0.41 -8.05
C LYS A 544 5.61 1.03 -9.35
N GLN A 545 6.88 1.42 -9.29
CA GLN A 545 7.66 2.05 -10.32
C GLN A 545 8.63 1.05 -10.93
N THR A 546 9.31 0.22 -10.14
CA THR A 546 9.98 -0.97 -10.72
C THR A 546 9.00 -1.86 -11.49
N THR A 547 7.69 -1.81 -11.21
CA THR A 547 6.65 -2.48 -12.02
C THR A 547 6.14 -1.65 -13.24
N TYR A 548 6.46 -0.36 -13.35
CA TYR A 548 6.23 0.50 -14.53
C TYR A 548 7.55 0.68 -15.36
N LEU A 549 8.71 0.21 -14.86
CA LEU A 549 10.06 0.23 -15.47
C LEU A 549 10.64 -1.16 -15.81
N THR A 550 10.15 -2.25 -15.20
CA THR A 550 10.34 -3.65 -15.65
C THR A 550 9.15 -4.04 -16.51
#